data_AF-A0A0D6LC59-F1
#
_entry.id   AF-A0A0D6LC59-F1
#
_cell.length_a   1.000
_cell.length_b   1.000
_cell.length_c   1.000
_cell.angle_alpha   90.00
_cell.angle_beta   90.00
_cell.angle_gamma   90.00
#
_symmetry.space_group_name_H-M   'P 1'
#
loop_
_entity.id
_entity.type
_entity.pdbx_description
1 polymer ?
#
loop_
_entity_poly.entity_id
_entity_poly.type
_entity_poly.pdbx_seq_one_letter_code
_entity_poly.pdbx_strand_id
1 'polypeptide(L)'
;MIALLVISLVFSAYGAEYSDEFARMLLPLSSAAYVDNPWMCLALHFPKSVIDYSFRVTHWRDVVPHIPSFDERPGGYYHHKTEVFYKEGMAPNDYIVCKEYEDFKCSDGLWVHTSIKNHIKYFGKVIRDWGTAGCL
;
A
#
# COMPACT_ATOMS: atom_id res chain seq x y z
N MET A 1 -36.86 32.27 -13.73
CA MET A 1 -35.68 32.33 -12.83
C MET A 1 -35.66 31.17 -11.81
N ILE A 2 -36.00 29.93 -12.20
CA ILE A 2 -35.97 28.78 -11.26
C ILE A 2 -35.34 27.50 -11.90
N ALA A 3 -35.04 27.47 -13.20
CA ALA A 3 -34.56 26.25 -13.87
C ALA A 3 -33.03 26.11 -14.03
N LEU A 4 -32.22 27.02 -13.46
CA LEU A 4 -30.77 27.07 -13.69
C LEU A 4 -29.91 26.77 -12.44
N LEU A 5 -30.52 26.41 -11.31
CA LEU A 5 -29.84 26.28 -10.02
C LEU A 5 -29.61 24.84 -9.52
N VAL A 6 -29.89 23.82 -10.34
CA VAL A 6 -29.80 22.40 -9.90
C VAL A 6 -28.60 21.64 -10.49
N ILE A 7 -27.80 22.26 -11.37
CA ILE A 7 -26.68 21.55 -12.04
C ILE A 7 -25.34 21.69 -11.28
N SER A 8 -25.22 22.65 -10.37
CA SER A 8 -23.98 22.86 -9.60
C SER A 8 -24.09 22.20 -8.23
N LEU A 9 -23.45 21.03 -8.08
CA LEU A 9 -22.78 20.50 -6.87
C LEU A 9 -22.67 18.95 -6.87
N VAL A 10 -22.47 18.31 -8.03
CA VAL A 10 -21.80 17.00 -8.03
C VAL A 10 -20.32 17.23 -8.30
N PHE A 11 -19.63 17.86 -7.34
CA PHE A 11 -18.20 17.63 -7.20
C PHE A 11 -18.06 16.24 -6.59
N SER A 12 -18.08 15.20 -7.43
CA SER A 12 -17.53 13.92 -7.01
C SER A 12 -16.07 14.19 -6.67
N ALA A 13 -15.74 14.21 -5.39
CA ALA A 13 -14.38 14.03 -4.93
C ALA A 13 -13.96 12.63 -5.39
N TYR A 14 -13.51 12.51 -6.64
CA TYR A 14 -12.83 11.32 -7.12
C TYR A 14 -11.52 11.24 -6.35
N GLY A 15 -11.53 10.55 -5.21
CA GLY A 15 -10.31 10.11 -4.58
C GLY A 15 -9.51 9.29 -5.60
N ALA A 16 -8.20 9.46 -5.62
CA ALA A 16 -7.33 8.72 -6.53
C ALA A 16 -7.59 7.21 -6.38
N GLU A 17 -7.92 6.55 -7.49
CA GLU A 17 -8.05 5.10 -7.51
C GLU A 17 -6.68 4.44 -7.53
N TYR A 18 -6.61 3.24 -6.96
CA TYR A 18 -5.40 2.46 -6.94
C TYR A 18 -4.93 2.08 -8.35
N SER A 19 -3.61 2.13 -8.56
CA SER A 19 -2.95 1.62 -9.77
C SER A 19 -1.79 0.69 -9.39
N ASP A 20 -1.81 -0.54 -9.92
CA ASP A 20 -0.74 -1.55 -9.72
C ASP A 20 0.60 -1.09 -10.30
N GLU A 21 0.57 -0.39 -11.44
CA GLU A 21 1.76 0.22 -12.03
C GLU A 21 2.36 1.28 -11.09
N PHE A 22 1.50 2.13 -10.51
CA PHE A 22 1.94 3.13 -9.54
C PHE A 22 2.50 2.48 -8.26
N ALA A 23 1.85 1.43 -7.75
CA ALA A 23 2.36 0.69 -6.59
C ALA A 23 3.73 0.07 -6.83
N ARG A 24 3.97 -0.48 -8.02
CA ARG A 24 5.29 -1.00 -8.43
C ARG A 24 6.32 0.11 -8.56
N MET A 25 5.94 1.27 -9.09
CA MET A 25 6.79 2.46 -9.15
C MET A 25 7.22 2.95 -7.76
N LEU A 26 6.37 2.77 -6.74
CA LEU A 26 6.68 3.15 -5.35
C LEU A 26 7.59 2.15 -4.61
N LEU A 27 7.87 0.96 -5.15
CA LEU A 27 8.73 -0.04 -4.50
C LEU A 27 10.12 0.48 -4.08
N PRO A 28 10.81 1.38 -4.83
CA PRO A 28 12.09 1.93 -4.39
C PRO A 28 11.99 2.71 -3.07
N LEU A 29 10.84 3.33 -2.75
CA LEU A 29 10.66 3.98 -1.44
C LEU A 29 10.72 2.96 -0.30
N SER A 30 10.02 1.83 -0.46
CA SER A 30 10.03 0.75 0.53
C SER A 30 11.42 0.13 0.65
N SER A 31 12.14 -0.02 -0.46
CA SER A 31 13.47 -0.64 -0.48
C SER A 31 14.55 0.27 0.08
N ALA A 32 14.39 1.59 -0.09
CA ALA A 32 15.27 2.60 0.49
C ALA A 32 15.30 2.55 2.03
N ALA A 33 14.24 2.06 2.68
CA ALA A 33 14.19 1.90 4.13
C ALA A 33 15.11 0.80 4.68
N TYR A 34 15.61 -0.09 3.81
CA TYR A 34 16.41 -1.27 4.19
C TYR A 34 17.89 -1.15 3.81
N VAL A 35 18.34 0.00 3.31
CA VAL A 35 19.72 0.21 2.82
C VAL A 35 20.43 1.32 3.58
N ASP A 36 21.76 1.21 3.69
CA ASP A 36 22.60 2.17 4.42
C ASP A 36 22.57 3.57 3.80
N ASN A 37 22.44 3.65 2.47
CA ASN A 37 22.31 4.90 1.75
C ASN A 37 21.01 4.94 0.92
N PRO A 38 19.88 5.37 1.52
CA PRO A 38 18.58 5.46 0.86
C PRO A 38 18.60 6.29 -0.43
N TRP A 39 19.50 7.29 -0.52
CA TRP A 39 19.61 8.17 -1.68
C TRP A 39 19.93 7.43 -2.98
N MET A 40 20.58 6.27 -2.93
CA MET A 40 20.86 5.46 -4.12
C MET A 40 19.57 5.02 -4.84
N CYS A 41 18.50 4.75 -4.09
CA CYS A 41 17.19 4.43 -4.66
C CYS A 41 16.36 5.70 -4.91
N LEU A 42 16.37 6.66 -3.98
CA LEU A 42 15.47 7.81 -4.05
C LEU A 42 15.86 8.83 -5.13
N ALA A 43 17.15 9.11 -5.32
CA ALA A 43 17.58 10.11 -6.31
C ALA A 43 17.22 9.72 -7.74
N LEU A 44 17.25 8.41 -8.04
CA LEU A 44 16.96 7.87 -9.37
C LEU A 44 15.46 7.91 -9.68
N HIS A 45 14.62 7.54 -8.70
CA HIS A 45 13.19 7.31 -8.92
C HIS A 45 12.29 8.48 -8.49
N PHE A 46 12.75 9.31 -7.55
CA PHE A 46 11.96 10.38 -6.92
C PHE A 46 12.72 11.72 -6.81
N PRO A 47 13.26 12.27 -7.91
CA PRO A 47 14.06 13.50 -7.85
C PRO A 47 13.25 14.72 -7.37
N LYS A 48 11.95 14.78 -7.73
CA LYS A 48 10.97 15.79 -7.29
C LYS A 48 9.56 15.19 -7.32
N SER A 49 9.11 14.63 -6.21
CA SER A 49 7.81 13.97 -6.11
C SER A 49 6.97 14.55 -4.97
N VAL A 50 5.66 14.67 -5.21
CA VAL A 50 4.62 14.96 -4.21
C VAL A 50 3.60 13.83 -4.28
N ILE A 51 3.13 13.37 -3.12
CA ILE A 51 2.16 12.26 -3.01
C ILE A 51 0.86 12.81 -2.44
N ASP A 52 -0.20 12.82 -3.25
CA ASP A 52 -1.50 13.41 -2.90
C ASP A 52 -2.49 12.40 -2.31
N TYR A 53 -2.14 11.12 -2.30
CA TYR A 53 -2.98 10.05 -1.75
C TYR A 53 -2.15 8.91 -1.17
N SER A 54 -2.70 8.20 -0.19
CA SER A 54 -2.01 7.10 0.49
C SER A 54 -2.83 5.81 0.42
N PHE A 55 -2.11 4.71 0.23
CA PHE A 55 -2.60 3.34 0.35
C PHE A 55 -1.47 2.47 0.87
N ARG A 56 -1.82 1.35 1.51
CA ARG A 56 -0.86 0.32 1.91
C ARG A 56 -1.01 -0.87 1.00
N VAL A 57 0.09 -1.51 0.68
CA VAL A 57 0.09 -2.79 -0.04
C VAL A 57 0.49 -3.88 0.95
N THR A 58 -0.33 -4.92 1.06
CA THR A 58 -0.11 -6.08 1.94
C THR A 58 -0.06 -7.34 1.08
N HIS A 59 0.68 -8.35 1.54
CA HIS A 59 0.89 -9.59 0.79
C HIS A 59 0.68 -10.83 1.66
N TRP A 60 -0.38 -11.57 1.33
CA TRP A 60 -0.75 -12.85 1.92
C TRP A 60 -0.68 -12.84 3.46
N ARG A 61 0.04 -13.80 4.03
CA ARG A 61 0.21 -13.99 5.48
C ARG A 61 1.36 -13.17 6.06
N ASP A 62 1.66 -11.99 5.50
CA ASP A 62 2.59 -11.04 6.10
C ASP A 62 2.12 -10.73 7.52
N VAL A 63 2.99 -10.93 8.50
CA VAL A 63 2.69 -10.73 9.92
C VAL A 63 2.80 -9.27 10.35
N VAL A 64 3.63 -8.47 9.65
CA VAL A 64 4.02 -7.13 10.10
C VAL A 64 2.86 -6.15 10.16
N PRO A 65 1.93 -6.09 9.18
CA PRO A 65 0.74 -5.25 9.28
C PRO A 65 -0.14 -5.58 10.49
N HIS A 66 -0.02 -6.77 11.06
CA HIS A 66 -0.87 -7.20 12.18
C HIS A 66 -0.14 -7.13 13.53
N ILE A 67 0.97 -6.38 13.61
CA ILE A 67 1.71 -6.15 14.86
C ILE A 67 1.82 -4.64 15.14
N PRO A 68 1.44 -4.16 16.35
CA PRO A 68 0.80 -4.93 17.42
C PRO A 68 -0.57 -5.46 16.99
N SER A 69 -0.97 -6.62 17.53
CA SER A 69 -2.26 -7.23 17.23
C SER A 69 -3.38 -6.20 17.38
N PHE A 70 -4.34 -6.24 16.47
CA PHE A 70 -5.52 -5.39 16.52
C PHE A 70 -6.10 -5.35 17.94
N ASP A 71 -6.22 -4.13 18.48
CA ASP A 71 -6.73 -3.88 19.83
C ASP A 71 -7.96 -2.98 19.71
N GLU A 72 -9.14 -3.58 19.86
CA GLU A 72 -10.44 -2.87 19.84
C GLU A 72 -10.62 -1.90 21.02
N ARG A 73 -9.67 -1.87 21.98
CA ARG A 73 -9.76 -0.95 23.12
C ARG A 73 -9.64 0.51 22.67
N PRO A 74 -10.24 1.45 23.43
CA PRO A 74 -10.01 2.87 23.23
C PRO A 74 -8.51 3.18 23.28
N GLY A 75 -7.95 3.70 22.19
CA GLY A 75 -6.51 3.97 22.05
C GLY A 75 -5.69 2.85 21.38
N GLY A 76 -6.32 1.84 20.81
CA GLY A 76 -5.66 0.83 19.97
C GLY A 76 -5.10 1.38 18.64
N TYR A 77 -4.37 0.53 17.92
CA TYR A 77 -3.77 0.87 16.63
C TYR A 77 -4.71 0.51 15.49
N TYR A 78 -4.90 1.44 14.56
CA TYR A 78 -5.75 1.29 13.39
C TYR A 78 -4.99 1.76 12.16
N HIS A 79 -5.13 1.02 11.06
CA HIS A 79 -4.56 1.42 9.80
C HIS A 79 -5.37 2.56 9.17
N HIS A 80 -4.73 3.32 8.29
CA HIS A 80 -5.45 4.26 7.43
C HIS A 80 -6.33 3.50 6.41
N LYS A 81 -7.33 4.16 5.80
CA LYS A 81 -8.40 3.51 5.03
C LYS A 81 -7.96 2.51 3.96
N THR A 82 -7.16 2.94 2.97
CA THR A 82 -6.98 2.13 1.76
C THR A 82 -5.93 1.05 1.93
N GLU A 83 -6.34 -0.20 1.77
CA GLU A 83 -5.49 -1.39 1.67
C GLU A 83 -5.61 -2.01 0.28
N VAL A 84 -4.47 -2.41 -0.29
CA VAL A 84 -4.42 -3.28 -1.47
C VAL A 84 -3.77 -4.59 -1.07
N PHE A 85 -4.57 -5.64 -1.09
CA PHE A 85 -4.19 -6.95 -0.61
C PHE A 85 -3.95 -7.93 -1.77
N TYR A 86 -2.75 -8.49 -1.83
CA TYR A 86 -2.39 -9.56 -2.75
C TYR A 86 -2.45 -10.90 -2.03
N LYS A 87 -3.30 -11.82 -2.50
CA LYS A 87 -3.49 -13.12 -1.85
C LYS A 87 -2.32 -14.07 -2.10
N GLU A 88 -1.91 -14.31 -3.33
CA GLU A 88 -0.81 -15.24 -3.60
C GLU A 88 0.12 -14.68 -4.66
N GLY A 89 1.41 -14.58 -4.33
CA GLY A 89 2.33 -13.84 -5.18
C GLY A 89 1.89 -12.38 -5.31
N MET A 90 2.29 -11.72 -6.38
CA MET A 90 1.91 -10.33 -6.67
C MET A 90 1.84 -10.10 -8.18
N ALA A 91 1.12 -10.97 -8.87
CA ALA A 91 0.88 -10.84 -10.30
C ALA A 91 0.11 -9.54 -10.59
N PRO A 92 0.38 -8.87 -11.73
CA PRO A 92 -0.41 -7.70 -12.12
C PRO A 92 -1.90 -8.04 -12.17
N ASN A 93 -2.75 -7.15 -11.68
CA ASN A 93 -4.22 -7.31 -11.61
C ASN A 93 -4.73 -8.44 -10.70
N ASP A 94 -3.88 -9.08 -9.89
CA ASP A 94 -4.29 -10.10 -8.90
C ASP A 94 -4.28 -9.53 -7.48
N TYR A 95 -5.17 -8.56 -7.22
CA TYR A 95 -5.27 -7.87 -5.96
C TYR A 95 -6.72 -7.52 -5.60
N ILE A 96 -6.94 -7.27 -4.31
CA ILE A 96 -8.22 -6.81 -3.76
C ILE A 96 -7.98 -5.42 -3.17
N VAL A 97 -8.80 -4.44 -3.56
CA VAL A 97 -8.75 -3.09 -3.00
C VAL A 97 -9.83 -2.95 -1.94
N CYS A 98 -9.44 -2.76 -0.69
CA CYS A 98 -10.33 -2.43 0.42
C CYS A 98 -10.21 -0.94 0.74
N LYS A 99 -11.35 -0.23 0.70
CA LYS A 99 -11.44 1.22 0.91
C LYS A 99 -11.87 1.59 2.34
N GLU A 100 -12.27 0.60 3.13
CA GLU A 100 -12.72 0.74 4.52
C GLU A 100 -11.62 0.40 5.52
N TYR A 101 -11.78 0.84 6.76
CA TYR A 101 -10.88 0.50 7.86
C TYR A 101 -10.99 -0.98 8.22
N GLU A 102 -9.85 -1.63 8.46
CA GLU A 102 -9.75 -3.02 8.94
C GLU A 102 -10.72 -4.00 8.22
N ASP A 103 -10.80 -3.94 6.88
CA ASP A 103 -11.77 -4.70 6.10
C ASP A 103 -11.40 -6.19 6.02
N PHE A 104 -12.29 -7.04 6.56
CA PHE A 104 -12.16 -8.51 6.53
C PHE A 104 -12.09 -9.12 5.11
N LYS A 105 -12.33 -8.37 4.04
CA LYS A 105 -12.10 -8.86 2.66
C LYS A 105 -10.62 -8.89 2.28
N CYS A 106 -9.78 -8.09 2.96
CA CYS A 106 -8.35 -7.97 2.74
C CYS A 106 -7.54 -8.78 3.76
N SER A 107 -6.36 -8.31 4.19
CA SER A 107 -5.48 -9.12 5.04
C SER A 107 -6.14 -9.54 6.34
N ASP A 108 -6.98 -8.69 6.94
CA ASP A 108 -7.64 -8.96 8.24
C ASP A 108 -8.61 -10.14 8.21
N GLY A 109 -9.05 -10.57 7.02
CA GLY A 109 -9.85 -11.78 6.86
C GLY A 109 -9.07 -13.09 7.03
N LEU A 110 -7.73 -13.03 7.08
CA LEU A 110 -6.90 -14.22 7.23
C LEU A 110 -6.86 -14.65 8.71
N TRP A 111 -7.14 -15.92 8.96
CA TRP A 111 -7.10 -16.47 10.32
C TRP A 111 -5.68 -16.57 10.92
N VAL A 112 -4.63 -16.54 10.10
CA VAL A 112 -3.24 -16.76 10.54
C VAL A 112 -2.26 -15.95 9.67
N HIS A 113 -1.54 -15.01 10.28
CA HIS A 113 -0.50 -14.17 9.67
C HIS A 113 0.87 -14.52 10.26
N THR A 114 1.67 -15.32 9.56
CA THR A 114 2.84 -15.99 10.15
C THR A 114 4.08 -15.97 9.25
N SER A 115 4.09 -15.15 8.21
CA SER A 115 5.12 -15.21 7.17
C SER A 115 5.90 -13.91 7.05
N ILE A 116 7.09 -13.89 7.66
CA ILE A 116 8.11 -12.88 7.37
C ILE A 116 8.57 -12.97 5.91
N LYS A 117 8.50 -14.16 5.29
CA LYS A 117 8.86 -14.32 3.88
C LYS A 117 7.97 -13.48 2.95
N ASN A 118 6.67 -13.36 3.27
CA ASN A 118 5.76 -12.53 2.48
C ASN A 118 6.00 -11.04 2.71
N HIS A 119 6.48 -10.67 3.91
CA HIS A 119 6.89 -9.31 4.24
C HIS A 119 8.07 -8.81 3.42
N ILE A 120 9.09 -9.64 3.24
CA ILE A 120 10.36 -9.21 2.62
C ILE A 120 10.35 -9.30 1.10
N LYS A 121 9.31 -9.86 0.48
CA LYS A 121 9.24 -10.10 -0.96
C LYS A 121 7.99 -9.50 -1.58
N TYR A 122 8.19 -8.45 -2.38
CA TYR A 122 7.13 -7.73 -3.08
C TYR A 122 7.42 -7.65 -4.59
N PHE A 123 6.39 -7.83 -5.42
CA PHE A 123 6.48 -7.75 -6.89
C PHE A 123 7.60 -8.60 -7.52
N GLY A 124 7.88 -9.76 -6.92
CA GLY A 124 8.95 -10.67 -7.36
C GLY A 124 10.36 -10.28 -6.90
N LYS A 125 10.52 -9.14 -6.22
CA LYS A 125 11.78 -8.63 -5.68
C LYS A 125 11.88 -8.91 -4.18
N VAL A 126 13.05 -9.34 -3.72
CA VAL A 126 13.37 -9.27 -2.29
C VAL A 126 13.76 -7.83 -2.00
N ILE A 127 12.98 -7.14 -1.15
CA ILE A 127 13.03 -5.68 -0.98
C ILE A 127 14.44 -5.21 -0.64
N ARG A 128 15.07 -5.83 0.37
CA ARG A 128 16.42 -5.49 0.80
C ARG A 128 17.45 -5.71 -0.31
N ASP A 129 17.44 -6.88 -0.94
CA ASP A 129 18.44 -7.25 -1.94
C ASP A 129 18.31 -6.38 -3.21
N TRP A 130 17.08 -6.00 -3.57
CA TRP A 130 16.85 -5.06 -4.66
C TRP A 130 17.26 -3.62 -4.31
N GLY A 131 17.04 -3.21 -3.06
CA GLY A 131 17.57 -1.96 -2.53
C GLY A 131 19.09 -1.89 -2.58
N THR A 132 19.79 -2.91 -2.10
CA THR A 132 21.27 -2.94 -2.10
C THR A 132 21.86 -2.99 -3.50
N ALA A 133 21.11 -3.49 -4.48
CA ALA A 133 21.45 -3.41 -5.91
C ALA A 133 21.20 -2.02 -6.54
N GLY A 134 20.78 -1.02 -5.76
CA GLY A 134 20.53 0.35 -6.21
C GLY A 134 19.14 0.58 -6.80
N CYS A 135 18.18 -0.31 -6.54
CA CYS A 135 16.82 -0.24 -7.09
C CYS A 135 16.78 -0.19 -8.64
N LEU A 136 17.66 -0.97 -9.28
CA LEU A 136 17.78 -1.14 -10.73
C LEU A 136 17.06 -2.39 -11.27
#